data_AF-A0A6B2G778-F1
#
_entry.id   AF-A0A6B2G778-F1
#
_cell.length_a   1.000
_cell.length_b   1.000
_cell.length_c   1.000
_cell.angle_alpha   90.00
_cell.angle_beta   90.00
_cell.angle_gamma   90.00
#
_symmetry.space_group_name_H-M   'P 1'
#
loop_
_entity.id
_entity.type
_entity.pdbx_description
1 polymer ?
#
loop_
_entity_poly.entity_id
_entity_poly.type
_entity_poly.pdbx_seq_one_letter_code
_entity_poly.pdbx_strand_id
1 'polypeptide(L)'
;PAIFFRPKGREEISDQAREKFQVAESDHLTYLNVYTQWKSNKYSSNWCEDHFVHVKSLRKVREVRSQLKLIMESQKMSVLTCGFEWDIIRKCICAAYFHQAARLKGVGEYVQMRTGMPCFLHPSSSLYGMGYTPDYVVYHELLMTTREYMICVTAVEGEWLAELGPMFYAIKHSGGSHIENRLLDKQSLKQIEEEMDVANEEYKKIKNVKSLQKVKDKPTPSSSVRSNYKKTPMRFGMF
;
A
#
# COMPACT_ATOMS: atom_id res chain seq x y z
N PRO A 1 -4.86 -10.87 -21.58
CA PRO A 1 -4.05 -12.09 -21.75
C PRO A 1 -3.23 -12.36 -20.48
N ALA A 2 -3.14 -13.62 -20.04
CA ALA A 2 -2.31 -13.97 -18.89
C ALA A 2 -0.84 -13.59 -19.14
N ILE A 3 -0.17 -13.07 -18.11
CA ILE A 3 1.26 -12.73 -18.16
C ILE A 3 2.10 -13.99 -17.91
N PHE A 4 1.72 -14.78 -16.92
CA PHE A 4 2.36 -16.05 -16.59
C PHE A 4 1.80 -17.19 -17.44
N PHE A 5 2.64 -18.18 -17.75
CA PHE A 5 2.22 -19.43 -18.35
C PHE A 5 2.71 -20.62 -17.55
N ARG A 6 1.86 -21.64 -17.44
CA ARG A 6 2.12 -22.84 -16.64
C ARG A 6 2.18 -24.06 -17.55
N PRO A 7 3.37 -24.41 -18.08
CA PRO A 7 3.52 -25.50 -19.04
C PRO A 7 3.36 -26.87 -18.37
N LYS A 8 2.60 -27.77 -19.00
CA LYS A 8 2.41 -29.15 -18.52
C LYS A 8 3.75 -29.85 -18.37
N GLY A 9 3.98 -30.49 -17.22
CA GLY A 9 5.23 -31.20 -16.91
C GLY A 9 6.35 -30.34 -16.33
N ARG A 10 6.21 -29.00 -16.28
CA ARG A 10 7.13 -28.09 -15.56
C ARG A 10 6.37 -27.11 -14.65
N GLU A 11 5.22 -27.56 -14.16
CA GLU A 11 4.29 -26.73 -13.40
C GLU A 11 4.91 -26.22 -12.10
N GLU A 12 5.59 -27.12 -11.36
CA GLU A 12 6.24 -26.78 -10.10
C GLU A 12 7.35 -25.74 -10.27
N ILE A 13 8.16 -25.87 -11.32
CA ILE A 13 9.23 -24.90 -11.64
C ILE A 13 8.63 -23.54 -12.00
N SER A 14 7.53 -23.55 -12.77
CA SER A 14 6.80 -22.33 -13.13
C SER A 14 6.18 -21.65 -11.92
N ASP A 15 5.61 -22.42 -10.99
CA ASP A 15 5.02 -21.88 -9.76
C ASP A 15 6.11 -21.30 -8.83
N GLN A 16 7.25 -21.96 -8.68
CA GLN A 16 8.41 -21.43 -7.94
C GLN A 16 8.98 -20.15 -8.57
N ALA A 17 9.03 -20.07 -9.90
CA ALA A 17 9.46 -18.85 -10.58
C ALA A 17 8.48 -17.70 -10.33
N ARG A 18 7.17 -17.99 -10.34
CA ARG A 18 6.11 -17.01 -10.08
C ARG A 18 6.13 -16.50 -8.65
N GLU A 19 6.38 -17.37 -7.67
CA GLU A 19 6.44 -17.03 -6.24
C GLU A 19 7.45 -15.91 -5.96
N LYS A 20 8.59 -15.89 -6.66
CA LYS A 20 9.63 -14.84 -6.54
C LYS A 20 9.14 -13.44 -6.90
N PHE A 21 8.04 -13.33 -7.65
CA PHE A 21 7.45 -12.05 -8.02
C PHE A 21 6.30 -11.63 -7.11
N GLN A 22 5.74 -12.57 -6.35
CA GLN A 22 4.53 -12.33 -5.58
C GLN A 22 4.76 -11.28 -4.51
N VAL A 23 3.81 -10.36 -4.41
CA VAL A 23 3.71 -9.39 -3.34
C VAL A 23 2.52 -9.81 -2.51
N ALA A 24 2.76 -10.19 -1.25
CA ALA A 24 1.77 -10.79 -0.36
C ALA A 24 0.46 -9.99 -0.23
N GLU A 25 0.56 -8.67 -0.36
CA GLU A 25 -0.56 -7.74 -0.18
C GLU A 25 -1.33 -7.47 -1.48
N SER A 26 -0.77 -7.79 -2.66
CA SER A 26 -1.35 -7.36 -3.94
C SER A 26 -0.85 -8.12 -5.18
N ASP A 27 -1.81 -8.69 -5.91
CA ASP A 27 -1.60 -9.21 -7.26
C ASP A 27 -1.27 -8.09 -8.27
N HIS A 28 -1.85 -6.90 -8.08
CA HIS A 28 -1.57 -5.76 -8.94
C HIS A 28 -0.10 -5.32 -8.80
N LEU A 29 0.43 -5.30 -7.57
CA LEU A 29 1.85 -5.03 -7.32
C LEU A 29 2.74 -6.17 -7.82
N THR A 30 2.26 -7.41 -7.79
CA THR A 30 2.97 -8.55 -8.42
C THR A 30 3.20 -8.28 -9.91
N TYR A 31 2.20 -7.77 -10.64
CA TYR A 31 2.39 -7.39 -12.06
C TYR A 31 3.36 -6.23 -12.24
N LEU A 32 3.32 -5.23 -11.36
CA LEU A 32 4.29 -4.13 -11.36
C LEU A 32 5.71 -4.64 -11.13
N ASN A 33 5.90 -5.59 -10.21
CA ASN A 33 7.18 -6.21 -9.91
C ASN A 33 7.73 -6.96 -11.15
N VAL A 34 6.92 -7.82 -11.78
CA VAL A 34 7.31 -8.51 -13.02
C VAL A 34 7.75 -7.53 -14.11
N TYR A 35 6.96 -6.48 -14.36
CA TYR A 35 7.29 -5.49 -15.38
C TYR A 35 8.59 -4.73 -15.06
N THR A 36 8.79 -4.39 -13.79
CA THR A 36 9.99 -3.67 -13.32
C THR A 36 11.23 -4.53 -13.46
N GLN A 37 11.17 -5.80 -13.07
CA GLN A 37 12.28 -6.74 -13.24
C GLN A 37 12.60 -6.99 -14.72
N TRP A 38 11.57 -7.15 -15.57
CA TRP A 38 11.77 -7.30 -17.01
C TRP A 38 12.46 -6.08 -17.63
N LYS A 39 12.05 -4.87 -17.21
CA LYS A 39 12.66 -3.61 -17.63
C LYS A 39 14.12 -3.51 -17.18
N SER A 40 14.44 -3.89 -15.94
CA SER A 40 15.82 -3.92 -15.44
C SER A 40 16.70 -4.90 -16.23
N ASN A 41 16.13 -6.03 -16.64
CA ASN A 41 16.75 -7.02 -17.52
C ASN A 41 16.65 -6.66 -19.02
N LYS A 42 16.62 -5.37 -19.34
CA LYS A 42 16.68 -4.80 -20.70
C LYS A 42 15.62 -5.36 -21.66
N TYR A 43 14.46 -5.72 -21.14
CA TYR A 43 13.37 -6.29 -21.93
C TYR A 43 13.75 -7.62 -22.64
N SER A 44 14.65 -8.40 -22.04
CA SER A 44 15.15 -9.67 -22.58
C SER A 44 14.02 -10.68 -22.81
N SER A 45 14.09 -11.39 -23.93
CA SER A 45 13.14 -12.49 -24.22
C SER A 45 13.55 -13.76 -23.48
N ASN A 46 14.85 -14.06 -23.38
CA ASN A 46 15.36 -15.20 -22.62
C ASN A 46 14.99 -15.09 -21.14
N TRP A 47 15.06 -13.88 -20.56
CA TRP A 47 14.64 -13.66 -19.17
C TRP A 47 13.17 -14.05 -18.96
N CYS A 48 12.29 -13.73 -19.90
CA CYS A 48 10.88 -14.12 -19.80
C CYS A 48 10.69 -15.64 -19.93
N GLU A 49 11.49 -16.32 -20.76
CA GLU A 49 11.45 -17.78 -20.89
C GLU A 49 11.87 -18.46 -19.58
N ASP A 50 12.97 -17.99 -18.98
CA ASP A 50 13.48 -18.50 -17.70
C ASP A 50 12.49 -18.32 -16.54
N HIS A 51 11.66 -17.27 -16.60
CA HIS A 51 10.70 -16.91 -15.55
C HIS A 51 9.25 -17.27 -15.90
N PHE A 52 9.01 -18.02 -16.98
CA PHE A 52 7.68 -18.46 -17.40
C PHE A 52 6.68 -17.31 -17.63
N VAL A 53 7.16 -16.23 -18.24
CA VAL A 53 6.39 -15.04 -18.60
C VAL A 53 6.22 -14.93 -20.12
N HIS A 54 5.03 -14.62 -20.58
CA HIS A 54 4.77 -14.40 -22.00
C HIS A 54 5.37 -13.08 -22.49
N VAL A 55 6.47 -13.17 -23.26
CA VAL A 55 7.14 -12.03 -23.89
C VAL A 55 6.17 -11.19 -24.74
N LYS A 56 5.29 -11.84 -25.51
CA LYS A 56 4.31 -11.14 -26.36
C LYS A 56 3.37 -10.25 -25.53
N SER A 57 2.90 -10.76 -24.39
CA SER A 57 2.07 -10.00 -23.45
C SER A 57 2.82 -8.79 -22.89
N LEU A 58 4.07 -8.96 -22.43
CA LEU A 58 4.86 -7.85 -21.88
C LEU A 58 5.25 -6.79 -22.92
N ARG A 59 5.54 -7.19 -24.16
CA ARG A 59 5.74 -6.23 -25.27
C ARG A 59 4.48 -5.39 -25.49
N LYS A 60 3.30 -6.01 -25.46
CA LYS A 60 2.03 -5.27 -25.57
C LYS A 60 1.81 -4.32 -24.40
N VAL A 61 2.09 -4.75 -23.17
CA VAL A 61 2.02 -3.88 -21.98
C VAL A 61 2.94 -2.66 -22.14
N ARG A 62 4.16 -2.83 -22.63
CA ARG A 62 5.09 -1.71 -22.88
C ARG A 62 4.58 -0.74 -23.94
N GLU A 63 3.99 -1.25 -25.03
CA GLU A 63 3.38 -0.44 -26.08
C GLU A 63 2.21 0.39 -25.51
N VAL A 64 1.27 -0.24 -24.83
CA VAL A 64 0.10 0.41 -24.20
C VAL A 64 0.54 1.45 -23.17
N ARG A 65 1.52 1.13 -22.32
CA ARG A 65 2.07 2.10 -21.36
C ARG A 65 2.67 3.32 -22.07
N SER A 66 3.34 3.13 -23.20
CA SER A 66 3.94 4.23 -23.97
C SER A 66 2.85 5.12 -24.57
N GLN A 67 1.76 4.53 -25.09
CA GLN A 67 0.60 5.27 -25.58
C GLN A 67 -0.09 6.07 -24.46
N LEU A 68 -0.31 5.45 -23.30
CA LEU A 68 -0.89 6.14 -22.13
C LEU A 68 -0.02 7.31 -21.67
N LYS A 69 1.31 7.15 -21.66
CA LYS A 69 2.23 8.24 -21.30
C LYS A 69 2.10 9.43 -22.26
N LEU A 70 2.04 9.18 -23.57
CA LEU A 70 1.84 10.23 -24.57
C LEU A 70 0.50 10.97 -24.37
N ILE A 71 -0.57 10.25 -24.04
CA ILE A 71 -1.87 10.86 -23.73
C ILE A 71 -1.76 11.73 -22.47
N MET A 72 -1.15 11.23 -21.39
CA MET A 72 -0.95 12.02 -20.16
C MET A 72 -0.16 13.32 -20.44
N GLU A 73 0.91 13.24 -21.24
CA GLU A 73 1.69 14.41 -21.65
C GLU A 73 0.83 15.40 -22.47
N SER A 74 -0.01 14.90 -23.38
CA SER A 74 -0.94 15.74 -24.18
C SER A 74 -1.98 16.45 -23.30
N GLN A 75 -2.41 15.81 -22.22
CA GLN A 75 -3.38 16.36 -21.26
C GLN A 75 -2.71 17.19 -20.15
N LYS A 76 -1.40 17.45 -20.25
CA LYS A 76 -0.60 18.18 -19.25
C LYS A 76 -0.65 17.57 -17.84
N MET A 77 -0.82 16.24 -17.76
CA MET A 77 -0.75 15.51 -16.50
C MET A 77 0.72 15.20 -16.17
N SER A 78 1.15 15.54 -14.96
CA SER A 78 2.51 15.26 -14.50
C SER A 78 2.70 13.77 -14.18
N VAL A 79 3.79 13.19 -14.67
CA VAL A 79 4.16 11.81 -14.36
C VAL A 79 5.05 11.82 -13.12
N LEU A 80 4.49 11.41 -11.99
CA LEU A 80 5.18 11.32 -10.70
C LEU A 80 5.48 9.87 -10.33
N THR A 81 6.40 9.67 -9.38
CA THR A 81 6.73 8.36 -8.81
C THR A 81 6.63 8.44 -7.28
N CYS A 82 6.12 7.38 -6.66
CA CYS A 82 5.99 7.25 -5.20
C CYS A 82 7.15 6.48 -4.55
N GLY A 83 8.21 6.14 -5.30
CA GLY A 83 9.36 5.41 -4.76
C GLY A 83 8.95 4.05 -4.17
N PHE A 84 9.16 3.89 -2.86
CA PHE A 84 8.87 2.65 -2.10
C PHE A 84 7.56 2.71 -1.32
N GLU A 85 6.75 3.75 -1.48
CA GLU A 85 5.46 3.88 -0.81
C GLU A 85 4.38 3.11 -1.60
N TRP A 86 4.28 1.80 -1.32
CA TRP A 86 3.34 0.89 -1.99
C TRP A 86 1.87 1.21 -1.68
N ASP A 87 1.59 1.78 -0.52
CA ASP A 87 0.24 2.17 -0.10
C ASP A 87 -0.36 3.24 -1.00
N ILE A 88 0.45 4.14 -1.57
CA ILE A 88 -0.04 5.14 -2.54
C ILE A 88 -0.59 4.43 -3.78
N ILE A 89 0.07 3.35 -4.23
CA ILE A 89 -0.39 2.56 -5.37
C ILE A 89 -1.63 1.76 -4.99
N ARG A 90 -1.66 1.13 -3.81
CA ARG A 90 -2.83 0.38 -3.32
C ARG A 90 -4.05 1.31 -3.16
N LYS A 91 -3.87 2.52 -2.63
CA LYS A 91 -4.91 3.55 -2.52
C LYS A 91 -5.38 4.03 -3.89
N CYS A 92 -4.49 4.18 -4.88
CA CYS A 92 -4.87 4.47 -6.26
C CYS A 92 -5.71 3.34 -6.90
N ILE A 93 -5.36 2.08 -6.64
CA ILE A 93 -6.15 0.92 -7.09
C ILE A 93 -7.52 0.92 -6.39
N CYS A 94 -7.54 1.18 -5.09
CA CYS A 94 -8.76 1.34 -4.31
C CYS A 94 -9.67 2.41 -4.91
N ALA A 95 -9.13 3.57 -5.31
CA ALA A 95 -9.89 4.65 -5.92
C ALA A 95 -10.51 4.26 -7.27
N ALA A 96 -9.88 3.35 -8.03
CA ALA A 96 -10.43 2.86 -9.29
C ALA A 96 -11.48 1.74 -9.07
N TYR A 97 -11.22 0.85 -8.11
CA TYR A 97 -11.99 -0.38 -7.89
C TYR A 97 -12.83 -0.35 -6.61
N PHE A 98 -13.12 0.82 -6.03
CA PHE A 98 -13.89 0.93 -4.78
C PHE A 98 -15.26 0.26 -4.89
N HIS A 99 -15.86 0.19 -6.06
CA HIS A 99 -17.15 -0.47 -6.29
C HIS A 99 -17.05 -2.01 -6.37
N GLN A 100 -15.84 -2.54 -6.52
CA GLN A 100 -15.47 -3.96 -6.57
C GLN A 100 -14.67 -4.35 -5.32
N ALA A 101 -15.19 -3.96 -4.15
CA ALA A 101 -14.62 -4.35 -2.88
C ALA A 101 -15.36 -5.55 -2.27
N ALA A 102 -14.64 -6.35 -1.51
CA ALA A 102 -15.17 -7.43 -0.70
C ALA A 102 -14.57 -7.38 0.71
N ARG A 103 -15.35 -7.82 1.70
CA ARG A 103 -14.91 -7.93 3.10
C ARG A 103 -14.85 -9.38 3.55
N LEU A 104 -13.94 -9.69 4.44
CA LEU A 104 -13.84 -10.99 5.07
C LEU A 104 -15.07 -11.22 5.95
N LYS A 105 -15.73 -12.38 5.80
CA LYS A 105 -16.90 -12.78 6.60
C LYS A 105 -16.62 -14.04 7.43
N GLY A 106 -15.80 -14.95 6.90
CA GLY A 106 -15.44 -16.20 7.56
C GLY A 106 -14.06 -16.68 7.11
N VAL A 107 -13.75 -17.95 7.39
CA VAL A 107 -12.46 -18.53 7.03
C VAL A 107 -12.38 -18.69 5.50
N GLY A 108 -11.66 -17.78 4.85
CA GLY A 108 -11.47 -17.77 3.39
C GLY A 108 -12.71 -17.37 2.58
N GLU A 109 -13.83 -17.05 3.22
CA GLU A 109 -15.05 -16.53 2.58
C GLU A 109 -15.08 -15.01 2.69
N TYR A 110 -15.14 -14.35 1.54
CA TYR A 110 -15.39 -12.93 1.42
C TYR A 110 -16.82 -12.69 0.96
N VAL A 111 -17.31 -11.47 1.21
CA VAL A 111 -18.60 -11.01 0.72
C VAL A 111 -18.43 -9.70 0.02
N GLN A 112 -18.96 -9.62 -1.20
CA GLN A 112 -18.94 -8.38 -1.98
C GLN A 112 -19.73 -7.29 -1.23
N MET A 113 -19.11 -6.13 -1.04
CA MET A 113 -19.68 -5.03 -0.25
C MET A 113 -20.99 -4.49 -0.82
N ARG A 114 -21.18 -4.56 -2.15
CA ARG A 114 -22.36 -4.02 -2.84
C ARG A 114 -23.57 -4.94 -2.82
N THR A 115 -23.37 -6.19 -3.24
CA THR A 115 -24.48 -7.13 -3.50
C THR A 115 -24.68 -8.10 -2.34
N GLY A 116 -23.74 -8.18 -1.40
CA GLY A 116 -23.75 -9.21 -0.37
C GLY A 116 -23.46 -10.62 -0.91
N MET A 117 -23.08 -10.75 -2.18
CA MET A 117 -22.77 -12.03 -2.80
C MET A 117 -21.48 -12.62 -2.20
N PRO A 118 -21.48 -13.89 -1.77
CA PRO A 118 -20.28 -14.59 -1.35
C PRO A 118 -19.27 -14.70 -2.51
N CYS A 119 -18.00 -14.54 -2.20
CA CYS A 119 -16.91 -14.69 -3.16
C CYS A 119 -15.65 -15.21 -2.46
N PHE A 120 -14.77 -15.84 -3.24
CA PHE A 120 -13.56 -16.48 -2.76
C PHE A 120 -12.33 -15.94 -3.49
N LEU A 121 -11.17 -15.96 -2.84
CA LEU A 121 -9.91 -15.69 -3.52
C LEU A 121 -9.64 -16.79 -4.54
N HIS A 122 -9.30 -16.41 -5.78
CA HIS A 122 -8.88 -17.40 -6.76
C HIS A 122 -7.56 -18.06 -6.32
N PRO A 123 -7.37 -19.38 -6.47
CA PRO A 123 -6.15 -20.08 -6.05
C PRO A 123 -4.85 -19.58 -6.71
N SER A 124 -4.95 -18.83 -7.81
CA SER A 124 -3.79 -18.23 -8.47
C SER A 124 -3.32 -16.91 -7.83
N SER A 125 -4.11 -16.33 -6.92
CA SER A 125 -3.78 -15.06 -6.26
C SER A 125 -2.62 -15.24 -5.29
N SER A 126 -1.77 -14.24 -5.18
CA SER A 126 -0.70 -14.14 -4.18
C SER A 126 -1.23 -14.07 -2.75
N LEU A 127 -2.45 -13.59 -2.54
CA LEU A 127 -3.09 -13.55 -1.23
C LEU A 127 -3.61 -14.93 -0.79
N TYR A 128 -3.66 -15.91 -1.71
CA TYR A 128 -4.13 -17.25 -1.38
C TYR A 128 -3.03 -18.04 -0.67
N GLY A 129 -3.27 -18.44 0.58
CA GLY A 129 -2.39 -19.38 1.30
C GLY A 129 -1.18 -18.77 2.03
N MET A 130 -1.03 -17.44 2.05
CA MET A 130 0.11 -16.77 2.73
C MET A 130 -0.06 -16.59 4.26
N GLY A 131 -1.08 -17.19 4.88
CA GLY A 131 -1.33 -17.09 6.33
C GLY A 131 -1.81 -15.71 6.82
N TYR A 132 -1.77 -14.70 5.95
CA TYR A 132 -2.36 -13.39 6.16
C TYR A 132 -3.66 -13.27 5.37
N THR A 133 -4.77 -12.98 6.05
CA THR A 133 -6.08 -12.76 5.44
C THR A 133 -6.53 -11.33 5.70
N PRO A 134 -6.45 -10.42 4.71
CA PRO A 134 -6.86 -9.03 4.89
C PRO A 134 -8.37 -8.90 5.10
N ASP A 135 -8.79 -7.98 5.97
CA ASP A 135 -10.21 -7.76 6.26
C ASP A 135 -10.98 -7.20 5.06
N TYR A 136 -10.32 -6.37 4.25
CA TYR A 136 -10.90 -5.76 3.06
C TYR A 136 -9.98 -5.95 1.86
N VAL A 137 -10.60 -6.24 0.72
CA VAL A 137 -9.91 -6.42 -0.55
C VAL A 137 -10.66 -5.74 -1.68
N VAL A 138 -9.93 -5.29 -2.69
CA VAL A 138 -10.47 -4.92 -4.00
C VAL A 138 -10.00 -5.91 -5.04
N TYR A 139 -10.85 -6.22 -6.01
CA TYR A 139 -10.53 -7.15 -7.10
C TYR A 139 -10.75 -6.50 -8.46
N HIS A 140 -10.08 -7.03 -9.49
CA HIS A 140 -10.18 -6.54 -10.87
C HIS A 140 -11.32 -7.19 -11.65
N GLU A 141 -11.46 -8.50 -11.47
CA GLU A 141 -12.42 -9.33 -12.19
C GLU A 141 -13.06 -10.35 -11.25
N LEU A 142 -14.30 -10.72 -11.55
CA LEU A 142 -15.04 -11.75 -10.84
C LEU A 142 -15.38 -12.87 -11.83
N LEU A 143 -14.86 -14.07 -11.57
CA LEU A 143 -15.12 -15.25 -12.37
C LEU A 143 -16.29 -16.04 -11.79
N MET A 144 -17.39 -16.11 -12.53
CA MET A 144 -18.57 -16.88 -12.14
C MET A 144 -18.42 -18.33 -12.59
N THR A 145 -18.28 -19.25 -11.64
CA THR A 145 -18.22 -20.70 -11.89
C THR A 145 -19.16 -21.44 -10.93
N THR A 146 -18.79 -22.63 -10.44
CA THR A 146 -19.48 -23.28 -9.31
C THR A 146 -19.36 -22.48 -8.01
N ARG A 147 -18.28 -21.71 -7.89
CA ARG A 147 -18.09 -20.65 -6.89
C ARG A 147 -17.61 -19.38 -7.59
N GLU A 148 -17.92 -18.24 -7.01
CA GLU A 148 -17.51 -16.95 -7.51
C GLU A 148 -16.09 -16.63 -7.02
N TYR A 149 -15.14 -16.54 -7.95
CA TYR A 149 -13.74 -16.30 -7.64
C TYR A 149 -13.31 -14.89 -8.03
N MET A 150 -12.69 -14.18 -7.08
CA MET A 150 -12.04 -12.90 -7.31
C MET A 150 -10.68 -13.10 -7.95
N ILE A 151 -10.44 -12.42 -9.07
CA ILE A 151 -9.19 -12.46 -9.83
C ILE A 151 -8.49 -11.11 -9.68
N CYS A 152 -7.17 -11.18 -9.49
CA CYS A 152 -6.27 -10.04 -9.31
C CYS A 152 -6.73 -9.15 -8.14
N VAL A 153 -6.34 -9.55 -6.94
CA VAL A 153 -6.81 -8.99 -5.68
C VAL A 153 -5.73 -8.13 -5.03
N THR A 154 -6.13 -7.03 -4.41
CA THR A 154 -5.28 -6.18 -3.58
C THR A 154 -5.93 -5.99 -2.21
N ALA A 155 -5.18 -6.21 -1.14
CA ALA A 155 -5.57 -5.85 0.21
C ALA A 155 -5.71 -4.33 0.31
N VAL A 156 -6.74 -3.85 1.00
CA VAL A 156 -6.99 -2.42 1.24
C VAL A 156 -7.52 -2.20 2.65
N GLU A 157 -7.44 -0.97 3.10
CA GLU A 157 -7.86 -0.51 4.41
C GLU A 157 -9.30 0.02 4.30
N GLY A 158 -10.13 -0.28 5.30
CA GLY A 158 -11.54 0.15 5.31
C GLY A 158 -11.69 1.68 5.25
N GLU A 159 -10.74 2.41 5.86
CA GLU A 159 -10.69 3.88 5.83
C GLU A 159 -10.59 4.42 4.40
N TRP A 160 -9.78 3.78 3.54
CA TRP A 160 -9.60 4.23 2.16
C TRP A 160 -10.87 4.01 1.34
N LEU A 161 -11.60 2.92 1.59
CA LEU A 161 -12.89 2.68 0.94
C LEU A 161 -13.90 3.77 1.34
N ALA A 162 -13.98 4.10 2.63
CA ALA A 162 -14.85 5.18 3.12
C ALA A 162 -14.48 6.55 2.55
N GLU A 163 -13.19 6.87 2.49
CA GLU A 163 -12.67 8.14 1.96
C GLU A 163 -12.89 8.29 0.44
N LEU A 164 -12.62 7.23 -0.33
CA LEU A 164 -12.61 7.27 -1.80
C LEU A 164 -14.00 6.99 -2.40
N GLY A 165 -14.87 6.31 -1.65
CA GLY A 165 -16.23 5.98 -2.06
C GLY A 165 -17.30 6.41 -1.04
N PRO A 166 -17.33 7.67 -0.56
CA PRO A 166 -18.18 8.07 0.56
C PRO A 166 -19.66 7.83 0.28
N MET A 167 -20.13 8.09 -0.95
CA MET A 167 -21.52 7.83 -1.36
C MET A 167 -21.88 6.35 -1.38
N PHE A 168 -20.89 5.48 -1.51
CA PHE A 168 -21.06 4.04 -1.61
C PHE A 168 -20.99 3.35 -0.24
N TYR A 169 -20.15 3.89 0.65
CA TYR A 169 -19.86 3.34 1.98
C TYR A 169 -20.50 4.12 3.13
N ALA A 170 -21.29 5.17 2.83
CA ALA A 170 -22.07 5.89 3.84
C ALA A 170 -22.95 4.91 4.63
N ILE A 171 -22.88 5.01 5.95
CA ILE A 171 -23.71 4.24 6.86
C ILE A 171 -25.14 4.75 6.68
N LYS A 172 -25.98 3.99 5.97
CA LYS A 172 -27.40 4.29 5.91
C LYS A 172 -27.99 4.06 7.31
N HIS A 173 -28.33 5.14 8.01
CA HIS A 173 -29.18 5.06 9.18
C HIS A 173 -30.55 4.54 8.72
N SER A 174 -30.85 3.29 9.07
CA SER A 174 -32.14 2.68 8.80
C SER A 174 -33.22 3.44 9.56
N GLY A 175 -33.91 4.38 8.88
CA GLY A 175 -35.05 5.13 9.43
C GLY A 175 -35.14 6.62 9.05
N GLY A 176 -34.07 7.25 8.58
CA GLY A 176 -34.04 8.69 8.30
C GLY A 176 -34.37 9.06 6.86
N SER A 177 -35.04 10.21 6.64
CA SER A 177 -35.25 10.74 5.28
C SER A 177 -33.91 11.09 4.61
N HIS A 178 -33.88 11.14 3.27
CA HIS A 178 -32.65 11.49 2.51
C HIS A 178 -32.01 12.83 2.95
N ILE A 179 -32.82 13.75 3.46
CA ILE A 179 -32.38 15.07 3.95
C ILE A 179 -31.75 14.94 5.35
N GLU A 180 -32.35 14.10 6.19
CA GLU A 180 -31.92 13.85 7.57
C GLU A 180 -30.58 13.14 7.62
N ASN A 181 -30.40 12.09 6.80
CA ASN A 181 -29.12 11.41 6.67
C ASN A 181 -28.00 12.36 6.20
N ARG A 182 -28.31 13.26 5.25
CA ARG A 182 -27.34 14.27 4.77
C ARG A 182 -26.98 15.32 5.82
N LEU A 183 -27.91 15.67 6.69
CA LEU A 183 -27.67 16.58 7.81
C LEU A 183 -26.81 15.91 8.87
N LEU A 184 -27.10 14.64 9.19
CA LEU A 184 -26.28 13.83 10.09
C LEU A 184 -24.86 13.67 9.56
N ASP A 185 -24.68 13.31 8.29
CA ASP A 185 -23.35 13.21 7.66
C ASP A 185 -22.58 14.53 7.77
N LYS A 186 -23.24 15.67 7.51
CA LYS A 186 -22.64 17.00 7.66
C LYS A 186 -22.27 17.34 9.10
N GLN A 187 -23.08 16.91 10.08
CA GLN A 187 -22.82 17.16 11.49
C GLN A 187 -21.68 16.28 11.99
N SER A 188 -21.68 15.00 11.63
CA SER A 188 -20.61 14.05 11.94
C SER A 188 -19.27 14.51 11.36
N LEU A 189 -19.26 14.99 10.11
CA LEU A 189 -18.05 15.55 9.48
C LEU A 189 -17.50 16.76 10.25
N LYS A 190 -18.38 17.67 10.71
CA LYS A 190 -17.96 18.83 11.52
C LYS A 190 -17.41 18.44 12.88
N GLN A 191 -18.05 17.47 13.55
CA GLN A 191 -17.56 16.96 14.84
C GLN A 191 -16.18 16.32 14.69
N ILE A 192 -15.97 15.53 13.64
CA ILE A 192 -14.66 14.93 13.34
C ILE A 192 -13.62 16.02 13.08
N GLU A 193 -13.96 17.05 12.29
CA GLU A 193 -13.06 18.18 12.01
C GLU A 193 -12.65 18.92 13.29
N GLU A 194 -13.62 19.22 14.17
CA GLU A 194 -13.37 19.84 15.48
C GLU A 194 -12.50 18.96 16.39
N GLU A 195 -12.77 17.65 16.45
CA GLU A 195 -11.97 16.69 17.23
C GLU A 195 -10.54 16.57 16.68
N MET A 196 -10.36 16.56 15.36
CA MET A 196 -9.03 16.53 14.73
C MET A 196 -8.24 17.81 15.00
N ASP A 197 -8.87 18.98 15.02
CA ASP A 197 -8.22 20.24 15.36
C ASP A 197 -7.78 20.26 16.83
N VAL A 198 -8.63 19.81 17.75
CA VAL A 198 -8.27 19.66 19.17
C VAL A 198 -7.10 18.69 19.33
N ALA A 199 -7.15 17.51 18.70
CA ALA A 199 -6.08 16.52 18.76
C ALA A 199 -4.76 17.07 18.18
N ASN A 200 -4.83 17.84 17.09
CA ASN A 200 -3.65 18.49 16.50
C ASN A 200 -3.06 19.56 17.43
N GLU A 201 -3.89 20.33 18.12
CA GLU A 201 -3.42 21.27 19.14
C GLU A 201 -2.77 20.56 20.32
N GLU A 202 -3.36 19.47 20.81
CA GLU A 202 -2.78 18.65 21.86
C GLU A 202 -1.44 18.04 21.43
N TYR A 203 -1.36 17.53 20.19
CA TYR A 203 -0.12 16.99 19.64
C TYR A 203 0.98 18.05 19.57
N LYS A 204 0.63 19.28 19.16
CA LYS A 204 1.56 20.43 19.18
C LYS A 204 1.99 20.78 20.61
N LYS A 205 1.06 20.80 21.58
CA LYS A 205 1.38 21.03 23.00
C LYS A 205 2.32 19.97 23.54
N ILE A 206 2.05 18.67 23.29
CA ILE A 206 2.90 17.55 23.70
C ILE A 206 4.30 17.65 23.07
N LYS A 207 4.37 17.99 21.78
CA LYS A 207 5.65 18.16 21.07
C LYS A 207 6.46 19.34 21.62
N ASN A 208 5.80 20.44 21.96
CA ASN A 208 6.43 21.61 22.59
C ASN A 208 6.88 21.31 24.04
N VAL A 209 6.11 20.54 24.82
CA VAL A 209 6.53 20.13 26.16
C VAL A 209 7.75 19.20 26.08
N LYS A 210 7.77 18.25 25.15
CA LYS A 210 8.92 17.36 24.91
C LYS A 210 10.16 18.11 24.42
N SER A 211 10.00 19.18 23.61
CA SER A 211 11.13 20.01 23.18
C SER A 211 11.65 20.90 24.32
N LEU A 212 10.78 21.44 25.17
CA LEU A 212 11.15 22.22 26.36
C LEU A 212 11.85 21.38 27.44
N GLN A 213 11.46 20.12 27.62
CA GLN A 213 12.16 19.18 28.52
C GLN A 213 13.58 18.89 28.03
N LYS A 214 13.79 18.67 26.72
CA LYS A 214 15.14 18.50 26.12
C LYS A 214 16.06 19.71 26.29
N VAL A 215 15.53 20.92 26.51
CA VAL A 215 16.33 22.14 26.72
C VAL A 215 16.74 22.29 28.19
N LYS A 216 15.94 21.79 29.14
CA LYS A 216 16.27 21.82 30.58
C LYS A 216 17.36 20.82 30.99
N ASP A 217 17.56 19.75 30.22
CA ASP A 217 18.57 18.72 30.50
C ASP A 217 19.98 19.06 29.96
N LYS A 218 20.23 20.29 29.48
CA LYS A 218 21.59 20.74 29.12
C LYS A 218 22.30 21.36 30.33
N PRO A 219 23.49 20.87 30.75
CA PRO A 219 24.19 21.40 31.91
C PRO A 219 24.78 22.79 31.64
N THR A 220 24.66 23.70 32.61
CA THR A 220 25.23 25.05 32.59
C THR A 220 26.76 25.03 32.75
N PRO A 221 27.52 25.85 32.01
CA PRO A 221 28.97 25.91 32.16
C PRO A 221 29.36 26.74 33.39
N SER A 222 30.01 26.10 34.37
CA SER A 222 30.57 26.77 35.55
C SER A 222 31.87 27.51 35.20
N SER A 223 31.94 28.79 35.58
CA SER A 223 33.12 29.65 35.49
C SER A 223 34.30 29.14 36.34
N SER A 224 35.49 29.14 35.74
CA SER A 224 36.75 28.68 36.32
C SER A 224 37.34 29.66 37.35
N VAL A 225 37.64 29.16 38.54
CA VAL A 225 38.55 29.80 39.51
C VAL A 225 39.88 29.04 39.46
N ARG A 226 40.97 29.75 39.14
CA ARG A 226 42.36 29.26 39.22
C ARG A 226 42.82 29.25 40.68
N SER A 227 43.39 28.14 41.14
CA SER A 227 44.30 28.09 42.30
C SER A 227 45.29 26.93 42.12
N ASN A 228 46.59 27.25 42.15
CA ASN A 228 47.75 26.35 42.02
C ASN A 228 48.02 25.52 43.29
N TYR A 229 48.71 24.39 43.14
CA TYR A 229 49.69 23.70 44.03
C TYR A 229 49.71 22.19 43.65
N LYS A 230 50.80 21.40 43.49
CA LYS A 230 52.26 21.49 43.74
C LYS A 230 53.01 20.55 42.77
N LYS A 231 54.28 20.89 42.50
CA LYS A 231 55.31 20.10 41.80
C LYS A 231 55.64 18.79 42.51
N THR A 232 56.06 17.77 41.74
CA THR A 232 57.18 16.87 42.11
C THR A 232 58.00 16.54 40.84
N PRO A 233 59.34 16.61 40.86
CA PRO A 233 60.19 16.35 39.70
C PRO A 233 60.82 14.95 39.73
N MET A 234 61.17 14.40 38.56
CA MET A 234 62.29 13.46 38.32
C MET A 234 62.43 13.28 36.81
N ARG A 235 63.56 12.97 36.19
CA ARG A 235 65.00 13.21 36.41
C ARG A 235 65.62 12.80 35.05
N PHE A 236 66.73 13.46 34.71
CA PHE A 236 67.53 13.40 33.49
C PHE A 236 67.98 12.01 32.96
N GLY A 237 68.27 11.98 31.66
CA GLY A 237 69.22 11.06 30.98
C GLY A 237 68.74 10.68 29.57
N MET A 238 68.98 11.47 28.51
CA MET A 238 70.18 11.65 27.67
C MET A 238 70.35 10.56 26.58
N PHE A 239 70.51 11.05 25.34
CA PHE A 239 70.59 10.42 24.01
C PHE A 239 69.25 10.15 23.31
#